data_AF-A0A920CP34-F1
#
_entry.id   AF-A0A920CP34-F1
#
_cell.length_a   1.000
_cell.length_b   1.000
_cell.length_c   1.000
_cell.angle_alpha   90.00
_cell.angle_beta   90.00
_cell.angle_gamma   90.00
#
_symmetry.space_group_name_H-M   'P 1'
#
loop_
_entity.id
_entity.type
_entity.pdbx_description
1 polymer ?
#
loop_
_entity_poly.entity_id
_entity_poly.type
_entity_poly.pdbx_seq_one_letter_code
_entity_poly.pdbx_strand_id
1 'polypeptide(L)'
;MKKLVGIMIFSAALVLSGTNALAGDPSPHVSSLAAPAPSDETTNRLESESDIAKIYLIKHRMTMELGSDKTKANLDGVEVQVDPASLRDGHMYISLRTLKLSGAAASVGWDAQKQEAAVTMKPELSPSWQKLIFRAGSSGVIRPNGNPLEGAAIPELFLSEGRVYIPVKSLSLLGIAATTDQGRLVLEWSEKFIELTKQLQETEGTQATFSVLYQQEMYTPQILTSYGSGAWGGGTGRQTGSGIALDGRIYNRMEYTVELRPGVNPLRLYAVSAGAVDFSVTRTVEHSEQIPVSFTEQGSEYVELLLPESGYVKLNAGEELTLAGGLKKAGSGLDELTIIQQRYESKRNDSGKPGYKTINTAALPISDGEFNGKISFPEPGDYLLQVYSPRYIPMPESEPASILWAELVVKVE
;
A
#
# COMPACT_ATOMS: atom_id res chain seq x y z
N MET A 1 -36.17 -17.35 -28.12
CA MET A 1 -36.44 -15.93 -27.80
C MET A 1 -35.29 -15.45 -26.90
N LYS A 2 -34.40 -14.63 -27.45
CA LYS A 2 -33.26 -14.00 -26.74
C LYS A 2 -33.66 -12.56 -26.44
N LYS A 3 -33.47 -12.07 -25.21
CA LYS A 3 -33.50 -10.64 -24.90
C LYS A 3 -32.17 -10.22 -24.30
N LEU A 4 -31.62 -9.19 -24.95
CA LEU A 4 -30.33 -8.55 -24.69
C LEU A 4 -30.35 -7.79 -23.37
N VAL A 5 -29.23 -7.86 -22.66
CA VAL A 5 -28.82 -6.96 -21.58
C VAL A 5 -28.13 -5.75 -22.20
N GLY A 6 -28.60 -4.55 -21.89
CA GLY A 6 -28.00 -3.29 -22.32
C GLY A 6 -26.95 -2.82 -21.31
N ILE A 7 -25.72 -2.65 -21.79
CA ILE A 7 -24.62 -2.00 -21.08
C ILE A 7 -24.60 -0.54 -21.52
N MET A 8 -24.77 0.41 -20.59
CA MET A 8 -24.57 1.83 -20.83
C MET A 8 -23.09 2.19 -20.62
N ILE A 9 -22.42 2.64 -21.68
CA ILE A 9 -21.09 3.25 -21.65
C ILE A 9 -21.31 4.76 -21.89
N PHE A 10 -20.87 5.60 -20.95
CA PHE A 10 -20.77 7.04 -21.16
C PHE A 10 -19.44 7.38 -21.83
N SER A 11 -19.51 7.88 -23.05
CA SER A 11 -18.39 8.44 -23.82
C SER A 11 -18.23 9.93 -23.52
N ALA A 12 -17.00 10.39 -23.26
CA ALA A 12 -16.64 11.81 -23.30
C ALA A 12 -15.90 12.12 -24.60
N ALA A 13 -16.37 13.17 -25.28
CA ALA A 13 -16.04 13.52 -26.66
C ALA A 13 -14.68 14.24 -26.80
N LEU A 14 -13.96 13.87 -27.86
CA LEU A 14 -12.79 14.55 -28.40
C LEU A 14 -13.29 15.65 -29.38
N VAL A 15 -12.98 16.92 -29.13
CA VAL A 15 -13.24 18.01 -30.10
C VAL A 15 -11.96 18.28 -30.89
N LEU A 16 -11.94 17.86 -32.15
CA LEU A 16 -11.05 18.37 -33.18
C LEU A 16 -11.71 19.57 -33.85
N SER A 17 -10.99 20.68 -33.93
CA SER A 17 -11.22 21.71 -34.94
C SER A 17 -9.89 21.99 -35.64
N GLY A 18 -9.87 21.77 -36.95
CA GLY A 18 -8.78 22.16 -37.83
C GLY A 18 -9.23 23.27 -38.76
N THR A 19 -8.28 24.07 -39.23
CA THR A 19 -8.28 24.72 -40.55
C THR A 19 -6.84 25.07 -40.96
N ASN A 20 -6.49 24.72 -42.20
CA ASN A 20 -5.27 25.06 -42.92
C ASN A 20 -5.33 26.48 -43.50
N ALA A 21 -4.18 27.18 -43.62
CA ALA A 21 -3.75 27.87 -44.85
C ALA A 21 -2.36 28.56 -44.73
N LEU A 22 -1.38 27.98 -45.44
CA LEU A 22 -0.31 28.54 -46.30
C LEU A 22 0.34 29.93 -46.07
N ALA A 23 1.68 29.86 -45.94
CA ALA A 23 2.75 30.56 -46.69
C ALA A 23 3.22 31.99 -46.31
N GLY A 24 4.54 32.12 -46.09
CA GLY A 24 5.33 33.33 -46.34
C GLY A 24 6.34 33.73 -45.24
N ASP A 25 7.60 33.35 -45.40
CA ASP A 25 8.80 33.99 -44.77
C ASP A 25 9.25 35.17 -45.70
N PRO A 26 10.11 36.15 -45.33
CA PRO A 26 11.06 36.19 -44.22
C PRO A 26 11.19 37.51 -43.41
N SER A 27 11.96 37.43 -42.33
CA SER A 27 12.43 38.51 -41.41
C SER A 27 13.18 39.67 -42.13
N PRO A 28 13.32 40.89 -41.53
CA PRO A 28 14.40 41.15 -40.56
C PRO A 28 14.17 42.22 -39.45
N HIS A 29 14.95 42.06 -38.36
CA HIS A 29 15.43 43.03 -37.36
C HIS A 29 14.48 43.99 -36.60
N VAL A 30 14.34 43.77 -35.28
CA VAL A 30 14.40 44.84 -34.25
C VAL A 30 15.04 44.29 -32.96
N SER A 31 16.13 44.92 -32.51
CA SER A 31 16.72 44.76 -31.17
C SER A 31 15.80 45.34 -30.09
N SER A 32 15.60 44.65 -28.97
CA SER A 32 15.13 45.28 -27.74
C SER A 32 15.62 44.54 -26.50
N LEU A 33 16.40 45.29 -25.73
CA LEU A 33 16.81 45.16 -24.34
C LEU A 33 16.15 44.10 -23.44
N ALA A 34 17.03 43.53 -22.61
CA ALA A 34 16.78 42.63 -21.50
C ALA A 34 15.66 43.09 -20.54
N ALA A 35 14.83 42.14 -20.14
CA ALA A 35 14.13 42.14 -18.86
C ALA A 35 14.87 41.17 -17.91
N PRO A 36 15.01 41.47 -16.62
CA PRO A 36 15.67 40.59 -15.67
C PRO A 36 14.86 39.29 -15.54
N ALA A 37 15.54 38.16 -15.71
CA ALA A 37 14.96 36.86 -15.39
C ALA A 37 14.59 36.84 -13.89
N PRO A 38 13.40 36.31 -13.53
CA PRO A 38 13.11 36.04 -12.12
C PRO A 38 14.17 35.07 -11.60
N SER A 39 14.76 35.45 -10.47
CA SER A 39 15.80 34.72 -9.76
C SER A 39 15.41 33.26 -9.56
N ASP A 40 16.33 32.38 -9.96
CA ASP A 40 16.38 30.97 -9.60
C ASP A 40 16.29 30.77 -8.08
N GLU A 41 15.09 30.59 -7.55
CA GLU A 41 14.84 30.01 -6.22
C GLU A 41 14.31 28.56 -6.31
N THR A 42 14.35 27.94 -7.49
CA THR A 42 13.91 26.56 -7.71
C THR A 42 15.05 25.56 -7.86
N THR A 43 16.23 25.90 -7.35
CA THR A 43 17.38 24.98 -7.32
C THR A 43 17.54 24.43 -5.92
N ASN A 44 17.29 23.13 -5.76
CA ASN A 44 17.85 22.31 -4.68
C ASN A 44 17.44 22.66 -3.24
N ARG A 45 16.16 22.49 -2.87
CA ARG A 45 15.83 22.13 -1.49
C ARG A 45 16.18 20.65 -1.27
N LEU A 46 17.49 20.41 -1.13
CA LEU A 46 18.16 19.10 -1.17
C LEU A 46 17.71 18.15 -0.05
N GLU A 47 17.17 18.69 1.05
CA GLU A 47 16.38 17.94 2.03
C GLU A 47 15.29 18.91 2.50
N SER A 48 14.02 18.59 2.23
CA SER A 48 12.93 19.33 2.86
C SER A 48 12.68 18.69 4.21
N GLU A 49 12.57 19.48 5.30
CA GLU A 49 12.16 18.95 6.60
C GLU A 49 10.79 18.22 6.54
N SER A 50 10.02 18.44 5.47
CA SER A 50 8.75 17.77 5.20
C SER A 50 8.89 16.37 4.59
N ASP A 51 10.07 15.96 4.11
CA ASP A 51 10.27 14.64 3.50
C ASP A 51 10.28 13.54 4.58
N ILE A 52 9.19 12.77 4.69
CA ILE A 52 9.00 11.73 5.72
C ILE A 52 9.46 10.34 5.30
N ALA A 53 9.68 10.15 4.00
CA ALA A 53 10.08 8.86 3.46
C ALA A 53 10.84 8.99 2.14
N LYS A 54 11.75 8.03 1.92
CA LYS A 54 12.40 7.77 0.63
C LYS A 54 11.99 6.38 0.13
N ILE A 55 11.54 6.31 -1.12
CA ILE A 55 11.23 5.06 -1.82
C ILE A 55 12.25 4.89 -2.94
N TYR A 56 13.01 3.81 -2.89
CA TYR A 56 14.07 3.57 -3.86
C TYR A 56 14.24 2.09 -4.15
N LEU A 57 15.00 1.81 -5.21
CA LEU A 57 15.41 0.48 -5.56
C LEU A 57 16.94 0.35 -5.61
N ILE A 58 17.41 -0.86 -5.39
CA ILE A 58 18.78 -1.28 -5.59
C ILE A 58 18.74 -2.33 -6.69
N LYS A 59 19.35 -2.02 -7.85
CA LYS A 59 19.45 -2.94 -8.97
C LYS A 59 20.61 -3.88 -8.75
N HIS A 60 20.38 -5.14 -9.05
CA HIS A 60 21.39 -6.17 -9.00
C HIS A 60 21.46 -6.89 -10.34
N ARG A 61 22.67 -7.31 -10.71
CA ARG A 61 22.94 -8.06 -11.92
C ARG A 61 23.97 -9.14 -11.65
N MET A 62 23.62 -10.36 -12.05
CA MET A 62 24.51 -11.50 -12.09
C MET A 62 24.71 -11.98 -13.51
N THR A 63 25.96 -12.10 -13.96
CA THR A 63 26.31 -12.62 -15.29
C THR A 63 27.16 -13.87 -15.14
N MET A 64 26.74 -14.95 -15.81
CA MET A 64 27.39 -16.27 -15.79
C MET A 64 27.70 -16.70 -17.21
N GLU A 65 28.91 -17.19 -17.47
CA GLU A 65 29.21 -17.89 -18.73
C GLU A 65 28.55 -19.28 -18.73
N LEU A 66 28.11 -19.73 -19.89
CA LEU A 66 27.58 -21.09 -20.07
C LEU A 66 28.71 -22.09 -20.32
N GLY A 67 28.62 -23.25 -19.67
CA GLY A 67 29.59 -24.34 -19.81
C GLY A 67 29.80 -25.07 -18.49
N SER A 68 30.05 -26.37 -18.53
CA SER A 68 30.19 -27.20 -17.31
C SER A 68 31.43 -26.86 -16.47
N ASP A 69 32.43 -26.21 -17.06
CA ASP A 69 33.66 -25.75 -16.42
C ASP A 69 33.57 -24.29 -15.90
N LYS A 70 32.48 -23.58 -16.21
CA LYS A 70 32.28 -22.18 -15.87
C LYS A 70 31.75 -22.02 -14.45
N THR A 71 32.68 -21.86 -13.51
CA THR A 71 32.40 -21.80 -12.06
C THR A 71 32.49 -20.39 -11.47
N LYS A 72 32.56 -19.37 -12.32
CA LYS A 72 32.65 -17.97 -11.91
C LYS A 72 31.49 -17.16 -12.48
N ALA A 73 31.00 -16.21 -11.69
CA ALA A 73 30.03 -15.22 -12.12
C ALA A 73 30.49 -13.83 -11.72
N ASN A 74 30.05 -12.82 -12.45
CA ASN A 74 30.13 -11.43 -12.02
C ASN A 74 28.80 -11.05 -11.36
N LEU A 75 28.82 -10.69 -10.09
CA LEU A 75 27.69 -10.21 -9.31
C LEU A 75 27.97 -8.76 -8.90
N ASP A 76 27.21 -7.82 -9.45
CA ASP A 76 27.34 -6.38 -9.18
C ASP A 76 28.78 -5.85 -9.34
N GLY A 77 29.50 -6.37 -10.34
CA GLY A 77 30.90 -6.01 -10.62
C GLY A 77 31.92 -6.87 -9.88
N VAL A 78 31.52 -7.71 -8.92
CA VAL A 78 32.40 -8.55 -8.11
C VAL A 78 32.39 -9.99 -8.62
N GLU A 79 33.58 -10.60 -8.75
CA GLU A 79 33.68 -12.01 -9.12
C GLU A 79 33.32 -12.92 -7.93
N VAL A 80 32.42 -13.88 -8.15
CA VAL A 80 31.97 -14.85 -7.16
C VAL A 80 32.04 -16.29 -7.70
N GLN A 81 32.32 -17.24 -6.81
CA GLN A 81 32.38 -18.67 -7.13
C GLN A 81 30.97 -19.28 -7.09
N VAL A 82 30.57 -19.92 -8.19
CA VAL A 82 29.21 -20.39 -8.43
C VAL A 82 29.19 -21.82 -8.96
N ASP A 83 28.03 -22.47 -8.82
CA ASP A 83 27.78 -23.67 -9.62
C ASP A 83 27.52 -23.27 -11.08
N PRO A 84 28.02 -24.04 -12.06
CA PRO A 84 27.81 -23.75 -13.47
C PRO A 84 26.34 -23.71 -13.83
N ALA A 85 25.94 -22.75 -14.67
CA ALA A 85 24.62 -22.73 -15.29
C ALA A 85 24.53 -23.86 -16.34
N SER A 86 23.38 -24.51 -16.43
CA SER A 86 23.18 -25.67 -17.32
C SER A 86 22.15 -25.35 -18.40
N LEU A 87 22.47 -25.69 -19.65
CA LEU A 87 21.52 -25.74 -20.75
C LEU A 87 21.15 -27.20 -21.00
N ARG A 88 19.90 -27.57 -20.77
CA ARG A 88 19.40 -28.94 -20.96
C ARG A 88 18.05 -28.92 -21.67
N ASP A 89 17.93 -29.69 -22.74
CA ASP A 89 16.70 -29.81 -23.54
C ASP A 89 16.14 -28.44 -23.97
N GLY A 90 17.01 -27.50 -24.30
CA GLY A 90 16.65 -26.13 -24.69
C GLY A 90 16.22 -25.21 -23.54
N HIS A 91 16.36 -25.67 -22.28
CA HIS A 91 16.01 -24.90 -21.09
C HIS A 91 17.24 -24.55 -20.26
N MET A 92 17.24 -23.33 -19.73
CA MET A 92 18.28 -22.82 -18.85
C MET A 92 17.98 -23.16 -17.40
N TYR A 93 19.01 -23.57 -16.67
CA TYR A 93 18.92 -23.94 -15.26
C TYR A 93 20.04 -23.31 -14.43
N ILE A 94 19.71 -23.02 -13.19
CA ILE A 94 20.63 -22.53 -12.16
C ILE A 94 20.51 -23.41 -10.92
N SER A 95 21.62 -23.59 -10.20
CA SER A 95 21.55 -24.34 -8.94
C SER A 95 20.90 -23.51 -7.83
N LEU A 96 20.26 -24.19 -6.87
CA LEU A 96 19.75 -23.55 -5.67
C LEU A 96 20.84 -22.79 -4.89
N ARG A 97 22.05 -23.34 -4.84
CA ARG A 97 23.18 -22.73 -4.15
C ARG A 97 23.59 -21.41 -4.80
N THR A 98 23.69 -21.38 -6.14
CA THR A 98 23.99 -20.15 -6.88
C THR A 98 22.90 -19.10 -6.67
N LEU A 99 21.62 -19.50 -6.70
CA LEU A 99 20.52 -18.59 -6.40
C LEU A 99 20.55 -18.05 -4.97
N LYS A 100 20.97 -18.85 -4.00
CA LYS A 100 21.15 -18.38 -2.61
C LYS A 100 22.34 -17.42 -2.50
N LEU A 101 23.44 -17.72 -3.20
CA LEU A 101 24.64 -16.89 -3.23
C LEU A 101 24.40 -15.52 -3.85
N SER A 102 23.54 -15.43 -4.88
CA SER A 102 23.21 -14.14 -5.52
C SER A 102 22.62 -13.13 -4.55
N GLY A 103 22.12 -13.58 -3.39
CA GLY A 103 21.48 -12.73 -2.39
C GLY A 103 20.01 -12.43 -2.69
N ALA A 104 19.49 -12.83 -3.85
CA ALA A 104 18.07 -12.64 -4.20
C ALA A 104 17.14 -13.50 -3.31
N ALA A 105 17.54 -14.74 -3.03
CA ALA A 105 16.75 -15.65 -2.21
C ALA A 105 17.02 -15.49 -0.69
N ALA A 106 15.95 -15.28 0.07
CA ALA A 106 15.97 -15.31 1.54
C ALA A 106 16.34 -16.70 2.05
N SER A 107 15.83 -17.77 1.42
CA SER A 107 16.23 -19.14 1.70
C SER A 107 16.00 -20.06 0.51
N VAL A 108 16.82 -21.10 0.42
CA VAL A 108 16.61 -22.25 -0.47
C VAL A 108 16.73 -23.52 0.34
N GLY A 109 16.00 -24.57 -0.04
CA GLY A 109 16.05 -25.86 0.65
C GLY A 109 15.74 -27.02 -0.28
N TRP A 110 16.28 -28.18 0.05
CA TRP A 110 15.98 -29.46 -0.60
C TRP A 110 15.47 -30.44 0.44
N ASP A 111 14.28 -30.98 0.22
CA ASP A 111 13.70 -32.07 0.98
C ASP A 111 13.89 -33.37 0.17
N ALA A 112 14.84 -34.20 0.61
CA ALA A 112 15.14 -35.46 -0.06
C ALA A 112 14.03 -36.52 0.11
N GLN A 113 13.20 -36.44 1.15
CA GLN A 113 12.10 -37.40 1.35
C GLN A 113 10.96 -37.10 0.37
N LYS A 114 10.66 -35.82 0.17
CA LYS A 114 9.60 -35.38 -0.77
C LYS A 114 10.10 -35.15 -2.18
N GLN A 115 11.42 -35.17 -2.38
CA GLN A 115 12.07 -34.77 -3.63
C GLN A 115 11.65 -33.36 -4.07
N GLU A 116 11.66 -32.43 -3.12
CA GLU A 116 11.17 -31.06 -3.31
C GLU A 116 12.26 -30.01 -3.05
N ALA A 117 12.36 -29.04 -3.96
CA ALA A 117 13.14 -27.83 -3.77
C ALA A 117 12.21 -26.67 -3.37
N ALA A 118 12.49 -26.01 -2.26
CA ALA A 118 11.78 -24.80 -1.85
C ALA A 118 12.65 -23.58 -2.06
N VAL A 119 12.11 -22.54 -2.69
CA VAL A 119 12.76 -21.24 -2.87
C VAL A 119 11.88 -20.18 -2.23
N THR A 120 12.45 -19.38 -1.35
CA THR A 120 11.78 -18.22 -0.73
C THR A 120 12.61 -16.97 -0.99
N MET A 121 11.99 -15.96 -1.60
CA MET A 121 12.65 -14.71 -1.99
C MET A 121 12.65 -13.72 -0.84
N LYS A 122 13.59 -12.78 -0.87
CA LYS A 122 13.56 -11.62 0.03
C LYS A 122 12.29 -10.79 -0.22
N PRO A 123 11.60 -10.30 0.84
CA PRO A 123 10.40 -9.50 0.68
C PRO A 123 10.65 -8.20 -0.11
N GLU A 124 11.86 -7.65 -0.07
CA GLU A 124 12.28 -6.44 -0.77
C GLU A 124 12.22 -6.61 -2.31
N LEU A 125 12.28 -7.83 -2.85
CA LEU A 125 12.07 -8.04 -4.29
C LEU A 125 10.61 -7.77 -4.69
N SER A 126 9.67 -7.87 -3.75
CA SER A 126 8.23 -7.78 -3.96
C SER A 126 7.73 -8.62 -5.15
N PRO A 127 8.07 -9.93 -5.22
CA PRO A 127 7.63 -10.78 -6.32
C PRO A 127 6.14 -11.11 -6.22
N SER A 128 5.53 -11.51 -7.35
CA SER A 128 4.16 -12.04 -7.37
C SER A 128 3.98 -13.26 -6.45
N TRP A 129 5.04 -14.05 -6.29
CA TRP A 129 5.10 -15.17 -5.36
C TRP A 129 6.36 -15.11 -4.50
N GLN A 130 6.19 -15.03 -3.17
CA GLN A 130 7.32 -15.04 -2.24
C GLN A 130 7.99 -16.40 -2.11
N LYS A 131 7.23 -17.49 -2.28
CA LYS A 131 7.72 -18.87 -2.15
C LYS A 131 7.16 -19.75 -3.24
N LEU A 132 8.04 -20.55 -3.85
CA LEU A 132 7.70 -21.59 -4.82
C LEU A 132 8.36 -22.91 -4.43
N ILE A 133 7.67 -24.03 -4.71
CA ILE A 133 8.15 -25.39 -4.47
C ILE A 133 8.23 -26.12 -5.81
N PHE A 134 9.36 -26.72 -6.11
CA PHE A 134 9.59 -27.54 -7.30
C PHE A 134 9.70 -29.00 -6.87
N ARG A 135 9.08 -29.93 -7.59
CA ARG A 135 9.16 -31.37 -7.29
C ARG A 135 9.86 -32.11 -8.43
N ALA A 136 10.77 -33.02 -8.09
CA ALA A 136 11.43 -33.86 -9.09
C ALA A 136 10.41 -34.77 -9.81
N GLY A 137 10.56 -34.95 -11.12
CA GLY A 137 9.65 -35.77 -11.94
C GLY A 137 8.26 -35.18 -12.15
N SER A 138 8.08 -33.89 -11.83
CA SER A 138 6.86 -33.14 -12.11
C SER A 138 7.20 -31.92 -12.94
N SER A 139 6.50 -31.75 -14.06
CA SER A 139 6.43 -30.44 -14.73
C SER A 139 5.51 -29.52 -13.93
N GLY A 140 5.89 -28.26 -13.79
CA GLY A 140 5.14 -27.28 -13.00
C GLY A 140 5.71 -26.98 -11.61
N VAL A 141 5.11 -25.99 -10.95
CA VAL A 141 5.52 -25.49 -9.64
C VAL A 141 4.35 -25.60 -8.67
N ILE A 142 4.64 -25.99 -7.43
CA ILE A 142 3.69 -26.16 -6.35
C ILE A 142 3.67 -24.89 -5.49
N ARG A 143 2.48 -24.40 -5.22
CA ARG A 143 2.24 -23.28 -4.30
C ARG A 143 2.46 -23.74 -2.85
N PRO A 144 2.72 -22.83 -1.89
CA PRO A 144 2.88 -23.21 -0.48
C PRO A 144 1.69 -23.97 0.12
N ASN A 145 0.49 -23.81 -0.45
CA ASN A 145 -0.73 -24.54 -0.06
C ASN A 145 -0.85 -25.95 -0.68
N GLY A 146 0.18 -26.42 -1.41
CA GLY A 146 0.22 -27.75 -2.03
C GLY A 146 -0.41 -27.83 -3.41
N ASN A 147 -1.11 -26.79 -3.88
CA ASN A 147 -1.76 -26.80 -5.19
C ASN A 147 -0.77 -26.49 -6.32
N PRO A 148 -0.86 -27.16 -7.47
CA PRO A 148 -0.06 -26.79 -8.64
C PRO A 148 -0.40 -25.38 -9.12
N LEU A 149 0.59 -24.71 -9.70
CA LEU A 149 0.40 -23.46 -10.43
C LEU A 149 -0.08 -23.81 -11.85
N GLU A 150 -1.34 -23.51 -12.14
CA GLU A 150 -1.95 -23.81 -13.43
C GLU A 150 -1.45 -22.86 -14.53
N GLY A 151 -1.42 -23.34 -15.78
CA GLY A 151 -1.17 -22.51 -16.96
C GLY A 151 0.31 -22.24 -17.31
N ALA A 152 1.27 -22.70 -16.51
CA ALA A 152 2.69 -22.54 -16.80
C ALA A 152 3.38 -23.89 -17.03
N ALA A 153 3.71 -24.21 -18.29
CA ALA A 153 4.62 -25.30 -18.61
C ALA A 153 6.04 -24.91 -18.14
N ILE A 154 6.38 -25.32 -16.92
CA ILE A 154 7.67 -25.10 -16.28
C ILE A 154 8.45 -26.41 -16.35
N PRO A 155 9.67 -26.41 -16.93
CA PRO A 155 10.51 -27.61 -17.03
C PRO A 155 10.78 -28.23 -15.67
N GLU A 156 11.01 -29.54 -15.64
CA GLU A 156 11.30 -30.25 -14.40
C GLU A 156 12.64 -29.80 -13.81
N LEU A 157 12.73 -29.75 -12.48
CA LEU A 157 14.02 -29.65 -11.81
C LEU A 157 14.83 -30.92 -12.07
N PHE A 158 16.15 -30.85 -11.98
CA PHE A 158 16.99 -32.05 -12.00
C PHE A 158 18.10 -32.00 -10.96
N LEU A 159 18.61 -33.19 -10.66
CA LEU A 159 19.79 -33.37 -9.82
C LEU A 159 20.98 -33.76 -10.69
N SER A 160 22.12 -33.12 -10.49
CA SER A 160 23.38 -33.48 -11.14
C SER A 160 24.54 -33.20 -10.20
N GLU A 161 25.45 -34.16 -10.04
CA GLU A 161 26.66 -34.03 -9.20
C GLU A 161 26.36 -33.53 -7.77
N GLY A 162 25.25 -34.00 -7.18
CA GLY A 162 24.82 -33.59 -5.83
C GLY A 162 24.22 -32.19 -5.75
N ARG A 163 23.95 -31.53 -6.88
CA ARG A 163 23.36 -30.19 -6.96
C ARG A 163 21.94 -30.27 -7.49
N VAL A 164 21.07 -29.43 -6.94
CA VAL A 164 19.68 -29.28 -7.39
C VAL A 164 19.58 -28.08 -8.31
N TYR A 165 19.11 -28.31 -9.53
CA TYR A 165 18.96 -27.33 -10.58
C TYR A 165 17.50 -27.02 -10.85
N ILE A 166 17.14 -25.74 -10.83
CA ILE A 166 15.79 -25.25 -11.11
C ILE A 166 15.75 -24.46 -12.41
N PRO A 167 14.62 -24.47 -13.13
CA PRO A 167 14.49 -23.79 -14.42
C PRO A 167 14.49 -22.27 -14.24
N VAL A 168 15.38 -21.59 -14.96
CA VAL A 168 15.54 -20.12 -14.92
C VAL A 168 14.25 -19.38 -15.30
N LYS A 169 13.44 -19.94 -16.20
CA LYS A 169 12.15 -19.34 -16.63
C LYS A 169 11.22 -19.07 -15.43
N SER A 170 11.25 -19.93 -14.42
CA SER A 170 10.42 -19.79 -13.21
C SER A 170 10.83 -18.61 -12.32
N LEU A 171 12.06 -18.11 -12.45
CA LEU A 171 12.56 -17.02 -11.61
C LEU A 171 11.86 -15.68 -11.87
N SER A 172 11.24 -15.52 -13.04
CA SER A 172 10.37 -14.36 -13.34
C SER A 172 9.18 -14.25 -12.38
N LEU A 173 8.60 -15.38 -11.97
CA LEU A 173 7.53 -15.45 -10.95
C LEU A 173 8.04 -15.05 -9.56
N LEU A 174 9.36 -15.14 -9.37
CA LEU A 174 10.12 -14.80 -8.16
C LEU A 174 10.78 -13.42 -8.26
N GLY A 175 10.44 -12.61 -9.26
CA GLY A 175 10.92 -11.23 -9.40
C GLY A 175 12.34 -11.08 -9.95
N ILE A 176 12.88 -12.11 -10.59
CA ILE A 176 14.19 -12.06 -11.29
C ILE A 176 13.95 -12.17 -12.79
N ALA A 177 14.35 -11.14 -13.53
CA ALA A 177 14.43 -11.18 -14.98
C ALA A 177 15.65 -12.00 -15.39
N ALA A 178 15.49 -12.87 -16.38
CA ALA A 178 16.57 -13.68 -16.89
C ALA A 178 16.62 -13.59 -18.41
N THR A 179 17.81 -13.34 -18.94
CA THR A 179 18.08 -13.30 -20.37
C THR A 179 19.31 -14.13 -20.70
N THR A 180 19.42 -14.55 -21.96
CA THR A 180 20.61 -15.22 -22.46
C THR A 180 21.18 -14.38 -23.59
N ASP A 181 22.43 -13.97 -23.46
CA ASP A 181 23.12 -13.12 -24.43
C ASP A 181 24.50 -13.69 -24.72
N GLN A 182 24.79 -13.99 -25.99
CA GLN A 182 26.12 -14.40 -26.47
C GLN A 182 26.78 -15.51 -25.62
N GLY A 183 26.04 -16.56 -25.27
CA GLY A 183 26.56 -17.67 -24.45
C GLY A 183 26.72 -17.34 -22.96
N ARG A 184 26.04 -16.29 -22.47
CA ARG A 184 25.97 -15.91 -21.06
C ARG A 184 24.54 -15.92 -20.56
N LEU A 185 24.34 -16.39 -19.34
CA LEU A 185 23.11 -16.19 -18.58
C LEU A 185 23.24 -14.88 -17.79
N VAL A 186 22.27 -13.97 -17.97
CA VAL A 186 22.16 -12.73 -17.21
C VAL A 186 20.91 -12.78 -16.36
N LEU A 187 21.07 -12.59 -15.05
CA LEU A 187 19.99 -12.46 -14.09
C LEU A 187 19.96 -11.04 -13.54
N GLU A 188 18.81 -10.41 -13.54
CA GLU A 188 18.61 -9.05 -13.06
C GLU A 188 17.42 -9.00 -12.11
N TRP A 189 17.58 -8.31 -10.98
CA TRP A 189 16.50 -8.09 -10.03
C TRP A 189 16.67 -6.73 -9.36
N SER A 190 15.66 -6.32 -8.62
CA SER A 190 15.77 -5.10 -7.82
C SER A 190 15.11 -5.28 -6.47
N GLU A 191 15.89 -5.03 -5.42
CA GLU A 191 15.40 -4.85 -4.06
C GLU A 191 14.77 -3.46 -3.95
N LYS A 192 13.62 -3.35 -3.30
CA LYS A 192 12.81 -2.15 -3.25
C LYS A 192 12.51 -1.83 -1.80
N PHE A 193 12.71 -0.57 -1.43
CA PHE A 193 12.68 -0.13 -0.05
C PHE A 193 11.73 1.04 0.11
N ILE A 194 11.07 1.08 1.27
CA ILE A 194 10.42 2.28 1.80
C ILE A 194 11.13 2.60 3.10
N GLU A 195 11.90 3.68 3.10
CA GLU A 195 12.66 4.13 4.27
C GLU A 195 11.94 5.32 4.89
N LEU A 196 11.36 5.12 6.08
CA LEU A 196 10.78 6.21 6.87
C LEU A 196 11.90 6.99 7.56
N THR A 197 11.97 8.30 7.32
CA THR A 197 12.88 9.21 8.01
C THR A 197 12.27 9.73 9.32
N LYS A 198 10.92 9.73 9.42
CA LYS A 198 10.16 10.14 10.60
C LYS A 198 9.01 9.16 10.86
N GLN A 199 8.93 8.58 12.07
CA GLN A 199 7.89 7.60 12.42
C GLN A 199 6.62 8.21 13.04
N LEU A 200 6.78 9.35 13.74
CA LEU A 200 5.69 10.03 14.43
C LEU A 200 5.81 11.53 14.18
N GLN A 201 4.69 12.15 13.83
CA GLN A 201 4.56 13.61 13.81
C GLN A 201 3.44 14.01 14.75
N GLU A 202 3.67 15.04 15.55
CA GLU A 202 2.65 15.69 16.35
C GLU A 202 2.31 17.04 15.70
N THR A 203 1.03 17.39 15.73
CA THR A 203 0.55 18.68 15.22
C THR A 203 -0.70 19.09 15.97
N GLU A 204 -0.94 20.39 16.09
CA GLU A 204 -2.21 20.93 16.59
C GLU A 204 -3.23 21.13 15.44
N GLY A 205 -2.74 21.14 14.19
CA GLY A 205 -3.53 21.38 13.00
C GLY A 205 -4.55 20.29 12.72
N THR A 206 -5.66 20.67 12.08
CA THR A 206 -6.69 19.74 11.56
C THR A 206 -6.20 18.90 10.38
N GLN A 207 -5.10 19.30 9.76
CA GLN A 207 -4.46 18.62 8.64
C GLN A 207 -2.97 18.43 8.91
N ALA A 208 -2.38 17.42 8.30
CA ALA A 208 -0.93 17.29 8.17
C ALA A 208 -0.54 17.27 6.70
N THR A 209 0.51 18.03 6.38
CA THR A 209 1.15 18.04 5.06
C THR A 209 2.56 17.50 5.19
N PHE A 210 2.90 16.53 4.35
CA PHE A 210 4.23 15.93 4.29
C PHE A 210 4.56 15.50 2.87
N SER A 211 5.83 15.26 2.61
CA SER A 211 6.31 14.83 1.31
C SER A 211 7.04 13.50 1.35
N VAL A 212 7.04 12.81 0.22
CA VAL A 212 7.74 11.54 -0.01
C VAL A 212 8.59 11.69 -1.26
N LEU A 213 9.85 11.28 -1.17
CA LEU A 213 10.72 11.12 -2.32
C LEU A 213 10.56 9.71 -2.87
N TYR A 214 10.31 9.56 -4.17
CA TYR A 214 10.30 8.25 -4.84
C TYR A 214 11.17 8.28 -6.09
N GLN A 215 12.00 7.25 -6.25
CA GLN A 215 12.92 7.15 -7.38
C GLN A 215 12.13 7.13 -8.70
N GLN A 216 12.58 7.86 -9.72
CA GLN A 216 11.82 8.10 -10.96
C GLN A 216 11.38 6.83 -11.70
N GLU A 217 12.11 5.73 -11.52
CA GLU A 217 11.80 4.44 -12.14
C GLU A 217 10.68 3.66 -11.43
N MET A 218 10.22 4.15 -10.28
CA MET A 218 9.18 3.51 -9.47
C MET A 218 7.80 4.11 -9.74
N TYR A 219 6.75 3.32 -9.49
CA TYR A 219 5.38 3.82 -9.57
C TYR A 219 5.14 4.87 -8.49
N THR A 220 4.31 5.86 -8.84
CA THR A 220 3.85 6.90 -7.93
C THR A 220 3.25 6.30 -6.65
N PRO A 221 3.73 6.69 -5.46
CA PRO A 221 3.18 6.20 -4.20
C PRO A 221 1.80 6.80 -3.89
N GLN A 222 1.10 6.15 -2.97
CA GLN A 222 -0.18 6.58 -2.42
C GLN A 222 -0.09 6.68 -0.90
N ILE A 223 -0.85 7.60 -0.33
CA ILE A 223 -1.11 7.59 1.11
C ILE A 223 -2.47 6.96 1.34
N LEU A 224 -2.57 6.08 2.34
CA LEU A 224 -3.84 5.55 2.79
C LEU A 224 -4.12 6.04 4.21
N THR A 225 -5.32 6.54 4.43
CA THR A 225 -5.81 6.99 5.74
C THR A 225 -6.75 5.95 6.31
N SER A 226 -6.60 5.60 7.60
CA SER A 226 -7.50 4.64 8.24
C SER A 226 -8.89 5.26 8.49
N TYR A 227 -9.94 4.50 8.14
CA TYR A 227 -11.33 4.77 8.52
C TYR A 227 -11.79 3.85 9.66
N GLY A 228 -10.85 3.40 10.49
CA GLY A 228 -11.08 2.40 11.52
C GLY A 228 -10.63 0.99 11.13
N SER A 229 -11.19 -0.01 11.81
CA SER A 229 -10.80 -1.42 11.71
C SER A 229 -10.96 -1.96 10.29
N GLY A 230 -9.85 -2.34 9.67
CA GLY A 230 -9.81 -2.96 8.33
C GLY A 230 -10.08 -2.01 7.15
N ALA A 231 -10.49 -0.77 7.38
CA ALA A 231 -10.86 0.17 6.32
C ALA A 231 -9.78 1.23 6.08
N TRP A 232 -9.42 1.44 4.81
CA TRP A 232 -8.40 2.40 4.37
C TRP A 232 -8.92 3.18 3.15
N GLY A 233 -8.84 4.51 3.21
CA GLY A 233 -9.14 5.39 2.08
C GLY A 233 -7.86 5.83 1.36
N GLY A 234 -7.85 5.77 0.04
CA GLY A 234 -6.72 6.22 -0.77
C GLY A 234 -6.70 7.73 -1.00
N GLY A 235 -5.54 8.35 -0.80
CA GLY A 235 -5.25 9.73 -1.16
C GLY A 235 -4.17 9.81 -2.25
N THR A 236 -4.46 10.56 -3.31
CA THR A 236 -3.47 10.93 -4.32
C THR A 236 -2.75 12.20 -3.88
N GLY A 237 -1.42 12.19 -3.92
CA GLY A 237 -0.62 13.37 -3.66
C GLY A 237 -0.52 14.29 -4.87
N ARG A 238 0.12 15.44 -4.68
CA ARG A 238 0.51 16.39 -5.73
C ARG A 238 2.01 16.33 -5.93
N GLN A 239 2.47 16.15 -7.17
CA GLN A 239 3.90 16.16 -7.46
C GLN A 239 4.42 17.59 -7.33
N THR A 240 5.40 17.81 -6.46
CA THR A 240 5.99 19.13 -6.17
C THR A 240 7.42 19.28 -6.64
N GLY A 241 8.06 18.20 -7.07
CA GLY A 241 9.40 18.24 -7.64
C GLY A 241 9.73 17.00 -8.49
N SER A 242 10.67 17.16 -9.42
CA SER A 242 11.20 16.10 -10.27
C SER A 242 12.69 16.31 -10.51
N GLY A 243 13.41 15.24 -10.88
CA GLY A 243 14.84 15.34 -11.20
C GLY A 243 15.73 15.61 -10.00
N ILE A 244 15.26 15.33 -8.78
CA ILE A 244 15.99 15.61 -7.54
C ILE A 244 17.12 14.59 -7.39
N ALA A 245 18.36 15.01 -7.53
CA ALA A 245 19.52 14.15 -7.34
C ALA A 245 19.88 14.04 -5.85
N LEU A 246 19.82 12.82 -5.31
CA LEU A 246 20.13 12.51 -3.90
C LEU A 246 20.71 11.09 -3.81
N ASP A 247 21.76 10.88 -3.01
CA ASP A 247 22.35 9.56 -2.76
C ASP A 247 22.69 8.75 -4.04
N GLY A 248 23.13 9.44 -5.10
CA GLY A 248 23.45 8.83 -6.40
C GLY A 248 22.23 8.37 -7.21
N ARG A 249 21.02 8.76 -6.81
CA ARG A 249 19.73 8.41 -7.45
C ARG A 249 18.96 9.67 -7.82
N ILE A 250 18.00 9.53 -8.73
CA ILE A 250 17.10 10.62 -9.16
C ILE A 250 15.69 10.34 -8.66
N TYR A 251 15.11 11.33 -7.97
CA TYR A 251 13.81 11.26 -7.32
C TYR A 251 12.80 12.25 -7.90
N ASN A 252 11.53 11.91 -7.75
CA ASN A 252 10.41 12.84 -7.77
C ASN A 252 9.94 13.06 -6.32
N ARG A 253 9.38 14.23 -6.03
CA ARG A 253 8.78 14.57 -4.73
C ARG A 253 7.26 14.64 -4.88
N MET A 254 6.56 13.90 -4.03
CA MET A 254 5.11 13.91 -3.92
C MET A 254 4.71 14.48 -2.56
N GLU A 255 3.82 15.46 -2.54
CA GLU A 255 3.25 16.05 -1.33
C GLU A 255 1.85 15.49 -1.09
N TYR A 256 1.54 15.19 0.17
CA TYR A 256 0.23 14.74 0.61
C TYR A 256 -0.26 15.65 1.72
N THR A 257 -1.55 15.98 1.67
CA THR A 257 -2.27 16.60 2.77
C THR A 257 -3.38 15.67 3.19
N VAL A 258 -3.43 15.34 4.48
CA VAL A 258 -4.44 14.45 5.07
C VAL A 258 -5.18 15.17 6.18
N GLU A 259 -6.49 14.98 6.24
CA GLU A 259 -7.31 15.40 7.37
C GLU A 259 -7.02 14.51 8.59
N LEU A 260 -7.00 15.13 9.77
CA LEU A 260 -6.68 14.48 11.03
C LEU A 260 -7.86 14.56 12.00
N ARG A 261 -8.25 13.40 12.51
CA ARG A 261 -9.06 13.30 13.72
C ARG A 261 -8.24 13.78 14.92
N PRO A 262 -8.87 14.26 16.00
CA PRO A 262 -8.20 14.38 17.30
C PRO A 262 -7.50 13.08 17.70
N GLY A 263 -6.36 13.16 18.38
CA GLY A 263 -5.60 11.98 18.80
C GLY A 263 -4.86 11.29 17.64
N VAL A 264 -4.73 9.97 17.71
CA VAL A 264 -3.86 9.20 16.80
C VAL A 264 -4.55 8.91 15.46
N ASN A 265 -3.87 9.27 14.36
CA ASN A 265 -4.29 9.00 12.99
C ASN A 265 -3.31 8.00 12.33
N PRO A 266 -3.72 6.74 12.14
CA PRO A 266 -2.92 5.75 11.44
C PRO A 266 -2.91 6.05 9.93
N LEU A 267 -1.70 6.11 9.37
CA LEU A 267 -1.46 6.32 7.94
C LEU A 267 -0.60 5.18 7.38
N ARG A 268 -0.77 4.91 6.09
CA ARG A 268 0.04 3.92 5.37
C ARG A 268 0.55 4.52 4.08
N LEU A 269 1.88 4.55 3.94
CA LEU A 269 2.52 4.82 2.67
C LEU A 269 2.53 3.51 1.87
N TYR A 270 1.86 3.51 0.73
CA TYR A 270 1.76 2.36 -0.16
C TYR A 270 2.44 2.69 -1.49
N ALA A 271 3.27 1.77 -1.95
CA ALA A 271 3.84 1.82 -3.29
C ALA A 271 3.68 0.44 -3.93
N VAL A 272 2.99 0.39 -5.08
CA VAL A 272 2.81 -0.85 -5.85
C VAL A 272 4.15 -1.56 -6.08
N SER A 273 5.22 -0.78 -6.29
CA SER A 273 6.55 -1.32 -6.46
C SER A 273 7.14 -1.92 -5.18
N ALA A 274 6.97 -1.32 -4.00
CA ALA A 274 7.76 -1.63 -2.80
C ALA A 274 6.95 -2.17 -1.61
N GLY A 275 5.64 -2.33 -1.75
CA GLY A 275 4.76 -2.75 -0.67
C GLY A 275 4.24 -1.57 0.15
N ALA A 276 4.23 -1.71 1.47
CA ALA A 276 3.63 -0.71 2.36
C ALA A 276 4.36 -0.58 3.70
N VAL A 277 4.40 0.64 4.23
CA VAL A 277 4.83 0.92 5.60
C VAL A 277 3.76 1.75 6.32
N ASP A 278 3.52 1.43 7.58
CA ASP A 278 2.57 2.14 8.43
C ASP A 278 3.32 3.17 9.29
N PHE A 279 2.71 4.32 9.52
CA PHE A 279 3.17 5.35 10.43
C PHE A 279 1.95 6.06 11.04
N SER A 280 2.14 7.04 11.92
CA SER A 280 1.01 7.75 12.52
C SER A 280 1.31 9.24 12.71
N VAL A 281 0.26 10.03 12.65
CA VAL A 281 0.27 11.45 13.01
C VAL A 281 -0.69 11.65 14.16
N THR A 282 -0.22 12.27 15.23
CA THR A 282 -1.06 12.58 16.39
C THR A 282 -1.48 14.04 16.32
N ARG A 283 -2.79 14.28 16.32
CA ARG A 283 -3.34 15.63 16.47
C ARG A 283 -3.57 15.93 17.95
N THR A 284 -2.80 16.85 18.49
CA THR A 284 -2.97 17.34 19.85
C THR A 284 -4.11 18.37 19.88
N VAL A 285 -5.01 18.25 20.85
CA VAL A 285 -6.16 19.14 21.01
C VAL A 285 -6.21 19.63 22.45
N GLU A 286 -6.01 20.93 22.61
CA GLU A 286 -6.13 21.61 23.91
C GLU A 286 -7.59 21.68 24.36
N HIS A 287 -8.46 22.23 23.51
CA HIS A 287 -9.89 22.46 23.77
C HIS A 287 -10.77 21.37 23.16
N SER A 288 -10.93 20.25 23.86
CA SER A 288 -11.72 19.10 23.38
C SER A 288 -13.20 19.44 23.15
N GLU A 289 -13.75 20.32 23.98
CA GLU A 289 -15.13 20.81 23.94
C GLU A 289 -15.49 21.57 22.65
N GLN A 290 -14.49 22.09 21.94
CA GLN A 290 -14.68 22.83 20.69
C GLN A 290 -14.67 21.93 19.45
N ILE A 291 -14.34 20.64 19.61
CA ILE A 291 -14.33 19.71 18.49
C ILE A 291 -15.77 19.28 18.19
N PRO A 292 -16.31 19.57 17.00
CA PRO A 292 -17.64 19.10 16.63
C PRO A 292 -17.64 17.58 16.42
N VAL A 293 -18.79 16.96 16.66
CA VAL A 293 -19.04 15.57 16.26
C VAL A 293 -18.94 15.45 14.73
N SER A 294 -18.25 14.44 14.22
CA SER A 294 -18.11 14.22 12.79
C SER A 294 -19.31 13.43 12.27
N PHE A 295 -20.01 13.96 11.27
CA PHE A 295 -21.10 13.28 10.59
C PHE A 295 -20.75 13.02 9.13
N THR A 296 -21.22 11.90 8.58
CA THR A 296 -21.29 11.75 7.13
C THR A 296 -22.38 12.66 6.57
N GLU A 297 -22.36 12.93 5.26
CA GLU A 297 -23.41 13.73 4.59
C GLU A 297 -24.79 13.19 4.93
N GLN A 298 -25.00 11.87 4.77
CA GLN A 298 -26.24 11.23 5.15
C GLN A 298 -26.48 11.26 6.66
N GLY A 299 -25.48 10.98 7.50
CA GLY A 299 -25.66 11.03 8.96
C GLY A 299 -26.19 12.37 9.44
N SER A 300 -25.68 13.47 8.88
CA SER A 300 -26.09 14.83 9.24
C SER A 300 -27.57 15.12 8.96
N GLU A 301 -28.19 14.40 8.02
CA GLU A 301 -29.61 14.54 7.68
C GLU A 301 -30.53 13.65 8.52
N TYR A 302 -30.02 12.56 9.07
CA TYR A 302 -30.83 11.52 9.71
C TYR A 302 -30.72 11.51 11.22
N VAL A 303 -29.57 11.89 11.78
CA VAL A 303 -29.33 11.81 13.22
C VAL A 303 -28.81 13.14 13.80
N GLU A 304 -29.18 13.38 15.05
CA GLU A 304 -28.60 14.38 15.93
C GLU A 304 -28.04 13.70 17.16
N LEU A 305 -26.83 14.09 17.58
CA LEU A 305 -26.26 13.67 18.86
C LEU A 305 -26.36 14.84 19.83
N LEU A 306 -27.06 14.62 20.94
CA LEU A 306 -27.20 15.56 22.04
C LEU A 306 -26.10 15.35 23.09
N LEU A 307 -25.69 14.09 23.29
CA LEU A 307 -24.56 13.71 24.13
C LEU A 307 -23.69 12.67 23.40
N PRO A 308 -22.36 12.79 23.42
CA PRO A 308 -21.60 13.94 23.92
C PRO A 308 -21.80 15.19 23.04
N GLU A 309 -21.63 16.38 23.63
CA GLU A 309 -21.73 17.67 22.91
C GLU A 309 -20.53 17.91 21.96
N SER A 310 -19.44 17.15 22.14
CA SER A 310 -18.22 17.26 21.34
C SER A 310 -17.82 15.93 20.71
N GLY A 311 -17.12 16.03 19.58
CA GLY A 311 -16.55 14.90 18.83
C GLY A 311 -15.27 14.33 19.43
N TYR A 312 -14.71 14.98 20.45
CA TYR A 312 -13.53 14.50 21.15
C TYR A 312 -13.77 14.51 22.67
N VAL A 313 -13.86 13.33 23.26
CA VAL A 313 -14.14 13.19 24.69
C VAL A 313 -12.91 12.63 25.41
N LYS A 314 -12.51 13.29 26.50
CA LYS A 314 -11.49 12.78 27.43
C LYS A 314 -12.21 12.21 28.66
N LEU A 315 -11.88 10.98 29.02
CA LEU A 315 -12.46 10.25 30.14
C LEU A 315 -11.34 9.72 31.04
N ASN A 316 -11.60 9.62 32.33
CA ASN A 316 -10.76 8.86 33.24
C ASN A 316 -11.07 7.37 33.13
N ALA A 317 -10.09 6.51 33.44
CA ALA A 317 -10.30 5.07 33.51
C ALA A 317 -11.51 4.69 34.39
N GLY A 318 -12.42 3.90 33.82
CA GLY A 318 -13.65 3.46 34.48
C GLY A 318 -14.85 4.40 34.34
N GLU A 319 -14.67 5.60 33.79
CA GLU A 319 -15.80 6.45 33.39
C GLU A 319 -16.50 5.90 32.14
N GLU A 320 -17.82 6.14 32.07
CA GLU A 320 -18.65 5.73 30.95
C GLU A 320 -19.01 6.94 30.09
N LEU A 321 -19.02 6.77 28.77
CA LEU A 321 -19.57 7.76 27.86
C LEU A 321 -21.08 7.59 27.75
N THR A 322 -21.85 8.65 27.98
CA THR A 322 -23.27 8.68 27.58
C THR A 322 -23.38 9.09 26.11
N LEU A 323 -24.02 8.25 25.31
CA LEU A 323 -24.38 8.52 23.93
C LEU A 323 -25.89 8.65 23.83
N ALA A 324 -26.37 9.87 23.55
CA ALA A 324 -27.80 10.16 23.47
C ALA A 324 -28.12 11.14 22.34
N GLY A 325 -29.31 11.02 21.79
CA GLY A 325 -29.73 11.84 20.65
C GLY A 325 -31.06 11.41 20.08
N GLY A 326 -31.34 11.88 18.87
CA GLY A 326 -32.60 11.61 18.19
C GLY A 326 -32.47 11.54 16.67
N LEU A 327 -33.49 10.96 16.04
CA LEU A 327 -33.64 10.92 14.60
C LEU A 327 -34.25 12.24 14.12
N LYS A 328 -33.61 12.87 13.14
CA LYS A 328 -34.11 14.09 12.48
C LYS A 328 -35.26 13.81 11.51
N LYS A 329 -35.33 12.57 10.99
CA LYS A 329 -36.36 12.13 10.06
C LYS A 329 -37.05 10.89 10.62
N ALA A 330 -38.37 10.94 10.72
CA ALA A 330 -39.16 9.76 11.03
C ALA A 330 -39.13 8.77 9.85
N GLY A 331 -38.87 7.50 10.12
CA GLY A 331 -38.83 6.45 9.13
C GLY A 331 -39.15 5.10 9.76
N SER A 332 -39.96 4.29 9.09
CA SER A 332 -40.25 2.91 9.52
C SER A 332 -39.01 2.03 9.37
N GLY A 333 -38.69 1.20 10.37
CA GLY A 333 -37.56 0.27 10.36
C GLY A 333 -36.24 0.87 10.87
N LEU A 334 -36.31 1.96 11.65
CA LEU A 334 -35.17 2.58 12.32
C LEU A 334 -35.20 2.25 13.82
N ASP A 335 -34.95 0.98 14.16
CA ASP A 335 -35.23 0.46 15.50
C ASP A 335 -33.99 0.42 16.41
N GLU A 336 -32.78 0.39 15.84
CA GLU A 336 -31.53 0.40 16.61
C GLU A 336 -30.36 0.97 15.80
N LEU A 337 -29.48 1.72 16.48
CA LEU A 337 -28.16 2.08 15.96
C LEU A 337 -27.16 0.97 16.27
N THR A 338 -26.16 0.81 15.41
CA THR A 338 -25.01 -0.06 15.72
C THR A 338 -23.82 0.80 16.13
N ILE A 339 -23.30 0.59 17.33
CA ILE A 339 -22.13 1.26 17.86
C ILE A 339 -20.93 0.32 17.73
N ILE A 340 -19.92 0.74 16.96
CA ILE A 340 -18.65 0.02 16.85
C ILE A 340 -17.60 0.78 17.64
N GLN A 341 -17.08 0.14 18.69
CA GLN A 341 -15.99 0.67 19.51
C GLN A 341 -14.68 0.05 19.06
N GLN A 342 -13.73 0.90 18.69
CA GLN A 342 -12.43 0.49 18.21
C GLN A 342 -11.33 1.12 19.06
N ARG A 343 -10.28 0.36 19.35
CA ARG A 343 -9.12 0.84 20.08
C ARG A 343 -7.91 0.87 19.16
N TYR A 344 -7.12 1.94 19.23
CA TYR A 344 -5.84 2.00 18.56
C TYR A 344 -4.81 1.10 19.25
N GLU A 345 -4.17 0.22 18.48
CA GLU A 345 -3.06 -0.61 18.94
C GLU A 345 -1.76 -0.13 18.28
N SER A 346 -0.84 0.40 19.10
CA SER A 346 0.47 0.91 18.64
C SER A 346 1.49 -0.19 18.38
N LYS A 347 1.36 -1.34 19.05
CA LYS A 347 2.27 -2.48 18.90
C LYS A 347 1.78 -3.43 17.81
N ARG A 348 2.71 -3.91 16.97
CA ARG A 348 2.51 -5.16 16.23
C ARG A 348 2.36 -6.29 17.25
N ASN A 349 1.15 -6.79 17.45
CA ASN A 349 0.94 -8.09 18.08
C ASN A 349 0.97 -9.20 17.04
N ASP A 350 0.84 -10.46 17.49
CA ASP A 350 0.97 -11.69 16.69
C ASP A 350 0.03 -11.78 15.47
N SER A 351 -0.91 -10.83 15.31
CA SER A 351 -1.92 -10.79 14.25
C SER A 351 -1.93 -9.53 13.37
N GLY A 352 -1.09 -8.50 13.56
CA GLY A 352 -1.05 -7.44 12.56
C GLY A 352 -0.45 -6.08 12.89
N LYS A 353 -0.46 -5.27 11.83
CA LYS A 353 0.03 -3.89 11.68
C LYS A 353 -0.62 -2.92 12.69
N PRO A 354 0.05 -1.80 13.06
CA PRO A 354 -0.55 -0.78 13.93
C PRO A 354 -1.83 -0.21 13.31
N GLY A 355 -2.82 0.10 14.14
CA GLY A 355 -4.12 0.63 13.68
C GLY A 355 -5.25 0.38 14.66
N TYR A 356 -6.45 0.81 14.27
CA TYR A 356 -7.67 0.56 15.03
C TYR A 356 -8.13 -0.89 14.89
N LYS A 357 -8.51 -1.50 16.02
CA LYS A 357 -9.17 -2.80 16.06
C LYS A 357 -10.50 -2.70 16.77
N THR A 358 -11.52 -3.36 16.22
CA THR A 358 -12.82 -3.49 16.88
C THR A 358 -12.68 -4.28 18.16
N ILE A 359 -13.08 -3.69 19.29
CA ILE A 359 -13.08 -4.34 20.60
C ILE A 359 -14.49 -4.67 21.08
N ASN A 360 -15.50 -3.96 20.57
CA ASN A 360 -16.89 -4.18 20.93
C ASN A 360 -17.82 -3.68 19.81
N THR A 361 -18.95 -4.34 19.66
CA THR A 361 -20.06 -3.94 18.80
C THR A 361 -21.33 -4.06 19.61
N ALA A 362 -22.08 -2.96 19.77
CA ALA A 362 -23.29 -2.92 20.58
C ALA A 362 -24.47 -2.37 19.78
N ALA A 363 -25.66 -2.88 20.03
CA ALA A 363 -26.91 -2.30 19.56
C ALA A 363 -27.37 -1.23 20.56
N LEU A 364 -27.79 -0.08 20.04
CA LEU A 364 -28.37 1.00 20.82
C LEU A 364 -29.82 1.21 20.37
N PRO A 365 -30.81 0.76 21.16
CA PRO A 365 -32.22 0.85 20.80
C PRO A 365 -32.69 2.28 20.57
N ILE A 366 -33.59 2.45 19.61
CA ILE A 366 -34.31 3.69 19.34
C ILE A 366 -35.76 3.50 19.80
N SER A 367 -36.25 4.35 20.69
CA SER A 367 -37.64 4.38 21.15
C SER A 367 -38.20 5.77 20.95
N ASP A 368 -39.38 5.87 20.32
CA ASP A 368 -40.04 7.14 20.03
C ASP A 368 -39.15 8.15 19.27
N GLY A 369 -38.23 7.64 18.43
CA GLY A 369 -37.28 8.44 17.66
C GLY A 369 -36.05 8.91 18.42
N GLU A 370 -35.90 8.53 19.70
CA GLU A 370 -34.79 8.92 20.56
C GLU A 370 -33.96 7.69 20.95
N PHE A 371 -32.68 7.91 21.28
CA PHE A 371 -31.80 6.88 21.80
C PHE A 371 -30.96 7.42 22.95
N ASN A 372 -30.65 6.54 23.90
CA ASN A 372 -29.80 6.84 25.04
C ASN A 372 -29.12 5.56 25.54
N GLY A 373 -27.80 5.59 25.61
CA GLY A 373 -27.00 4.46 26.07
C GLY A 373 -25.73 4.90 26.76
N LYS A 374 -25.14 3.97 27.50
CA LYS A 374 -23.83 4.13 28.12
C LYS A 374 -22.83 3.18 27.48
N ILE A 375 -21.63 3.69 27.24
CA ILE A 375 -20.53 2.95 26.62
C ILE A 375 -19.36 2.96 27.58
N SER A 376 -18.96 1.78 28.05
CA SER A 376 -17.82 1.61 28.93
C SER A 376 -16.54 1.35 28.13
N PHE A 377 -15.39 1.77 28.67
CA PHE A 377 -14.08 1.57 28.06
C PHE A 377 -13.23 0.70 28.99
N PRO A 378 -12.84 -0.52 28.58
CA PRO A 378 -12.25 -1.50 29.50
C PRO A 378 -10.81 -1.14 29.92
N GLU A 379 -10.09 -0.36 29.12
CA GLU A 379 -8.68 -0.02 29.35
C GLU A 379 -8.40 1.43 28.94
N PRO A 380 -7.32 2.06 29.45
CA PRO A 380 -6.83 3.32 28.92
C PRO A 380 -6.36 3.22 27.46
N GLY A 381 -6.50 4.31 26.71
CA GLY A 381 -6.03 4.42 25.33
C GLY A 381 -6.86 5.33 24.43
N ASP A 382 -6.51 5.32 23.14
CA ASP A 382 -7.21 6.06 22.09
C ASP A 382 -8.26 5.19 21.40
N TYR A 383 -9.48 5.70 21.33
CA TYR A 383 -10.64 5.00 20.79
C TYR A 383 -11.31 5.78 19.67
N LEU A 384 -11.79 5.04 18.67
CA LEU A 384 -12.70 5.51 17.64
C LEU A 384 -14.05 4.85 17.85
N LEU A 385 -15.08 5.67 18.08
CA LEU A 385 -16.47 5.24 18.11
C LEU A 385 -17.12 5.57 16.77
N GLN A 386 -17.75 4.56 16.17
CA GLN A 386 -18.51 4.72 14.94
C GLN A 386 -19.97 4.39 15.20
N VAL A 387 -20.85 5.32 14.83
CA VAL A 387 -22.30 5.18 14.93
C VAL A 387 -22.83 4.85 13.55
N TYR A 388 -23.25 3.61 13.37
CA TYR A 388 -23.85 3.12 12.14
C TYR A 388 -25.37 3.20 12.23
N SER A 389 -25.96 3.49 11.08
CA SER A 389 -27.39 3.47 10.89
C SER A 389 -28.01 2.12 11.20
N PRO A 390 -29.35 2.08 11.42
CA PRO A 390 -30.09 0.84 11.30
C PRO A 390 -29.86 0.21 9.92
N ARG A 391 -30.10 -1.09 9.81
CA ARG A 391 -29.96 -1.84 8.56
C ARG A 391 -31.16 -1.60 7.65
N TYR A 392 -31.10 -0.57 6.81
CA TYR A 392 -32.22 -0.21 5.91
C TYR A 392 -31.85 -0.18 4.43
N ILE A 393 -30.57 -0.27 4.05
CA ILE A 393 -30.16 -0.19 2.65
C ILE A 393 -30.36 -1.57 2.01
N PRO A 394 -31.32 -1.75 1.08
CA PRO A 394 -31.59 -3.05 0.50
C PRO A 394 -30.42 -3.51 -0.36
N MET A 395 -30.00 -4.76 -0.15
CA MET A 395 -28.95 -5.42 -0.94
C MET A 395 -29.57 -6.58 -1.73
N PRO A 396 -29.38 -6.66 -3.06
CA PRO A 396 -30.06 -7.67 -3.91
C PRO A 396 -29.81 -9.14 -3.53
N GLU A 397 -28.70 -9.43 -2.84
CA GLU A 397 -28.25 -10.81 -2.52
C GLU A 397 -27.76 -10.96 -1.07
N SER A 398 -28.02 -9.98 -0.20
CA SER A 398 -27.61 -10.03 1.22
C SER A 398 -28.61 -9.30 2.11
N GLU A 399 -28.45 -9.44 3.43
CA GLU A 399 -29.23 -8.67 4.40
C GLU A 399 -29.05 -7.16 4.16
N PRO A 400 -30.06 -6.34 4.54
CA PRO A 400 -29.94 -4.90 4.44
C PRO A 400 -28.66 -4.39 5.11
N ALA A 401 -27.99 -3.46 4.45
CA ALA A 401 -26.75 -2.88 4.94
C ALA A 401 -27.02 -1.66 5.82
N SER A 402 -26.10 -1.43 6.76
CA SER A 402 -25.97 -0.20 7.53
C SER A 402 -24.87 0.68 6.94
N ILE A 403 -24.95 1.99 7.16
CA ILE A 403 -23.93 2.95 6.76
C ILE A 403 -23.48 3.80 7.95
N LEU A 404 -22.24 4.27 7.91
CA LEU A 404 -21.70 5.14 8.95
C LEU A 404 -22.46 6.48 8.93
N TRP A 405 -22.97 6.90 10.08
CA TRP A 405 -23.63 8.19 10.26
C TRP A 405 -22.75 9.18 11.03
N ALA A 406 -22.08 8.75 12.09
CA ALA A 406 -21.23 9.64 12.89
C ALA A 406 -19.97 8.95 13.40
N GLU A 407 -18.94 9.75 13.67
CA GLU A 407 -17.70 9.34 14.33
C GLU A 407 -17.39 10.25 15.52
N LEU A 408 -16.88 9.63 16.59
CA LEU A 408 -16.40 10.27 17.81
C LEU A 408 -15.03 9.70 18.17
N VAL A 409 -14.12 10.54 18.65
CA VAL A 409 -12.86 10.10 19.25
C VAL A 409 -12.97 10.16 20.76
N VAL A 410 -12.53 9.11 21.44
CA VAL A 410 -12.50 9.06 22.90
C VAL A 410 -11.08 8.75 23.36
N LYS A 411 -10.54 9.56 24.27
CA LYS A 411 -9.27 9.28 24.95
C LYS A 411 -9.56 8.91 26.40
N VAL A 412 -9.10 7.74 26.81
CA VAL A 412 -9.23 7.25 28.19
C VAL A 412 -7.86 7.29 28.85
N GLU A 413 -7.73 8.04 29.94
CA GLU A 413 -6.48 8.24 30.69
C GLU A 413 -6.39 7.38 31.96
#